data_AF-A0A3C0BA51-F1
#
_entry.id   AF-A0A3C0BA51-F1
#
_cell.length_a   1.000
_cell.length_b   1.000
_cell.length_c   1.000
_cell.angle_alpha   90.00
_cell.angle_beta   90.00
_cell.angle_gamma   90.00
#
_symmetry.space_group_name_H-M   'P 1'
#
loop_
_entity.id
_entity.type
_entity.pdbx_description
1 polymer ?
#
loop_
_entity_poly.entity_id
_entity_poly.type
_entity_poly.pdbx_seq_one_letter_code
_entity_poly.pdbx_strand_id
1 'polypeptide(L)'
;VSNQGKTEEVTVLKGIGYKCDEEAIRVIRLLQYEPAHNRGMKVRSNMRTSVRFRLPVRHATSIQYTTTSASRPVEKKAGIVHHYTITLNPSEKKS
;
A
#
# COMPACT_ATOMS: atom_id res chain seq x y z
N VAL A 1 -25.44 -3.23 -5.19
CA VAL A 1 -25.18 -4.66 -5.41
C VAL A 1 -26.38 -5.28 -6.11
N SER A 2 -26.16 -5.95 -7.24
CA SER A 2 -27.22 -6.58 -8.04
C SER A 2 -27.85 -7.77 -7.32
N ASN A 3 -28.97 -8.27 -7.85
CA ASN A 3 -29.63 -9.50 -7.37
C ASN A 3 -28.76 -10.77 -7.54
N GLN A 4 -27.67 -10.70 -8.31
CA GLN A 4 -26.66 -11.75 -8.44
C GLN A 4 -25.43 -11.50 -7.54
N GLY A 5 -25.44 -10.43 -6.75
CA GLY A 5 -24.35 -10.13 -5.83
C GLY A 5 -23.18 -9.36 -6.46
N LYS A 6 -23.29 -8.99 -7.74
CA LYS A 6 -22.25 -8.21 -8.43
C LYS A 6 -22.28 -6.76 -7.96
N THR A 7 -21.11 -6.17 -7.78
CA THR A 7 -21.00 -4.75 -7.41
C THR A 7 -21.29 -3.87 -8.62
N GLU A 8 -22.21 -2.93 -8.45
CA GLU A 8 -22.61 -1.95 -9.44
C GLU A 8 -22.57 -0.58 -8.77
N GLU A 9 -22.14 0.44 -9.51
CA GLU A 9 -22.17 1.85 -9.07
C GLU A 9 -21.44 2.09 -7.74
N VAL A 10 -20.11 1.94 -7.76
CA VAL A 10 -19.26 2.12 -6.58
C VAL A 10 -18.85 3.59 -6.45
N THR A 11 -19.15 4.19 -5.30
CA THR A 11 -18.77 5.57 -4.94
C THR A 11 -18.09 5.62 -3.58
N VAL A 12 -17.14 6.56 -3.42
CA VAL A 12 -16.42 6.77 -2.16
C VAL A 12 -17.14 7.85 -1.36
N LEU A 13 -17.63 7.49 -0.17
CA LEU A 13 -18.31 8.42 0.73
C LEU A 13 -17.32 9.23 1.59
N LYS A 14 -16.28 8.56 2.09
CA LYS A 14 -15.24 9.16 2.94
C LYS A 14 -13.89 8.53 2.60
N GLY A 15 -13.06 9.28 1.89
CA GLY A 15 -11.71 8.88 1.52
C GLY A 15 -10.66 9.36 2.52
N ILE A 16 -9.50 8.71 2.51
CA ILE A 16 -8.30 9.16 3.24
C ILE A 16 -7.24 9.73 2.31
N GLY A 17 -7.43 9.60 0.99
CA GLY A 17 -6.51 10.12 -0.02
C GLY A 17 -6.55 9.32 -1.32
N TYR A 18 -6.21 10.01 -2.41
CA TYR A 18 -6.36 9.57 -3.81
C TYR A 18 -5.94 8.11 -4.07
N LYS A 19 -4.71 7.73 -3.71
CA LYS A 19 -4.19 6.37 -3.98
C LYS A 19 -4.91 5.27 -3.21
N CYS A 20 -5.36 5.55 -1.98
CA CYS A 20 -6.07 4.56 -1.18
C CYS A 20 -7.52 4.38 -1.68
N ASP A 21 -8.12 5.48 -2.14
CA ASP A 21 -9.51 5.48 -2.61
C ASP A 21 -9.63 4.74 -3.95
N GLU A 22 -8.69 4.95 -4.89
CA GLU A 22 -8.63 4.21 -6.15
C GLU A 22 -8.49 2.69 -5.92
N GLU A 23 -7.57 2.30 -5.05
CA GLU A 23 -7.37 0.89 -4.71
C GLU A 23 -8.57 0.28 -3.99
N ALA A 24 -9.24 1.05 -3.12
CA ALA A 24 -10.48 0.61 -2.48
C ALA A 24 -11.58 0.34 -3.53
N ILE A 25 -11.77 1.24 -4.50
CA ILE A 25 -12.74 1.03 -5.58
C ILE A 25 -12.39 -0.22 -6.39
N ARG A 26 -11.12 -0.41 -6.75
CA ARG A 26 -10.65 -1.57 -7.53
C ARG A 26 -10.97 -2.88 -6.80
N VAL A 27 -10.64 -2.97 -5.51
CA VAL A 27 -10.91 -4.17 -4.70
C VAL A 27 -12.41 -4.42 -4.59
N ILE A 28 -13.22 -3.40 -4.28
CA ILE A 28 -14.68 -3.52 -4.15
C ILE A 28 -15.35 -4.00 -5.45
N ARG A 29 -14.82 -3.61 -6.62
CA ARG A 29 -15.29 -4.08 -7.93
C ARG A 29 -14.96 -5.55 -8.22
N LEU A 30 -13.89 -6.08 -7.60
CA LEU A 30 -13.48 -7.48 -7.73
C LEU A 30 -14.25 -8.41 -6.78
N LEU A 31 -14.84 -7.86 -5.71
CA LEU A 31 -15.60 -8.64 -4.74
C LEU A 31 -16.93 -9.09 -5.32
N GLN A 32 -17.30 -10.32 -4.96
CA GLN A 32 -18.61 -10.88 -5.18
C GLN A 32 -19.36 -10.92 -3.84
N TYR A 33 -20.49 -10.23 -3.76
CA TYR A 33 -21.31 -10.21 -2.57
C TYR A 33 -22.38 -11.30 -2.61
N GLU A 34 -22.91 -11.64 -1.43
CA GLU A 34 -24.12 -12.45 -1.35
C GLU A 34 -25.34 -11.61 -1.72
N PRO A 35 -26.24 -12.11 -2.59
CA PRO A 35 -27.49 -11.44 -2.87
C PRO A 35 -28.35 -11.24 -1.62
N ALA A 36 -28.93 -10.05 -1.48
CA ALA A 36 -29.93 -9.82 -0.45
C ALA A 36 -31.22 -10.58 -0.80
N HIS A 37 -31.85 -11.18 0.21
CA HIS A 37 -33.13 -11.88 0.05
C HIS A 37 -34.23 -11.12 0.80
N ASN A 38 -35.35 -10.90 0.14
CA ASN A 38 -36.57 -10.39 0.75
C ASN A 38 -37.70 -11.39 0.49
N ARG A 39 -38.22 -12.01 1.56
CA ARG A 39 -39.29 -13.04 1.47
C ARG A 39 -39.00 -14.15 0.45
N GLY A 40 -37.75 -14.63 0.42
CA GLY A 40 -37.31 -15.68 -0.50
C GLY A 40 -36.94 -15.22 -1.91
N MET A 41 -37.14 -13.94 -2.26
CA MET A 41 -36.75 -13.38 -3.55
C MET A 41 -35.43 -12.60 -3.45
N LYS A 42 -34.55 -12.78 -4.45
CA LYS A 42 -33.30 -12.02 -4.56
C LYS A 42 -33.59 -10.59 -5.00
N VAL A 43 -33.08 -9.61 -4.25
CA VAL A 43 -33.33 -8.19 -4.49
C VAL A 43 -32.02 -7.42 -4.65
N ARG A 44 -32.06 -6.33 -5.43
CA ARG A 44 -30.97 -5.35 -5.51
C ARG A 44 -30.91 -4.59 -4.18
N SER A 45 -29.71 -4.40 -3.66
CA SER A 45 -29.50 -3.71 -2.38
C SER A 45 -28.33 -2.73 -2.43
N ASN A 46 -28.42 -1.69 -1.60
CA ASN A 46 -27.37 -0.71 -1.39
C ASN A 46 -26.57 -1.10 -0.14
N MET A 47 -25.24 -1.18 -0.29
CA MET A 47 -24.37 -1.63 0.78
C MET A 47 -23.24 -0.64 1.02
N ARG A 48 -22.89 -0.42 2.29
CA ARG A 48 -21.79 0.45 2.71
C ARG A 48 -20.66 -0.41 3.26
N THR A 49 -19.55 -0.48 2.52
CA THR A 49 -18.38 -1.28 2.90
C THR A 49 -17.28 -0.36 3.41
N SER A 50 -16.72 -0.65 4.59
CA SER A 50 -15.60 0.10 5.16
C SER A 50 -14.29 -0.61 4.85
N VAL A 51 -13.34 0.11 4.24
CA VAL A 51 -11.99 -0.39 3.93
C VAL A 51 -10.99 0.31 4.84
N ARG A 52 -10.28 -0.45 5.68
CA ARG A 52 -9.31 0.09 6.63
C ARG A 52 -7.88 -0.26 6.22
N PHE A 53 -7.17 0.73 5.70
CA PHE A 53 -5.74 0.62 5.43
C PHE A 53 -4.92 0.75 6.72
N ARG A 54 -3.95 -0.13 6.90
CA ARG A 54 -2.97 -0.06 7.98
C ARG A 54 -1.58 -0.07 7.37
N LEU A 55 -0.71 0.81 7.87
CA LEU A 55 0.69 0.75 7.49
C LEU A 55 1.32 -0.49 8.14
N PRO A 56 2.17 -1.24 7.42
CA PRO A 56 2.94 -2.30 8.03
C PRO A 56 3.86 -1.72 9.11
N VAL A 57 4.15 -2.53 10.12
CA VAL A 57 5.15 -2.17 11.13
C VAL A 57 6.48 -1.96 10.41
N ARG A 58 7.04 -0.76 10.53
CA ARG A 58 8.35 -0.45 9.99
C ARG A 58 9.41 -1.05 10.91
N HIS A 59 10.01 -2.15 10.50
CA HIS A 59 11.26 -2.60 11.10
C HIS A 59 12.37 -1.63 10.69
N ALA A 60 13.28 -1.29 11.62
CA ALA A 60 14.41 -0.43 11.31
C ALA A 60 15.33 -1.14 10.31
N THR A 61 15.45 -0.59 9.10
CA THR A 61 16.33 -1.14 8.07
C THR A 61 17.67 -0.41 8.13
N SER A 62 18.73 -1.13 8.49
CA SER A 62 20.12 -0.65 8.35
C SER A 62 20.67 -1.08 7.00
N ILE A 63 21.09 -0.14 6.16
CA ILE A 63 21.73 -0.42 4.87
C ILE A 63 23.22 -0.10 5.00
N GLN A 64 24.08 -1.04 4.63
CA GLN A 64 25.54 -0.87 4.58
C GLN A 64 25.98 -0.75 3.12
N TYR A 65 26.83 0.23 2.81
CA TYR A 65 27.38 0.42 1.47
C TYR A 65 28.89 0.61 1.53
N THR A 66 29.58 0.05 0.54
CA THR A 66 31.01 0.24 0.33
C THR A 66 31.22 0.89 -1.02
N THR A 67 31.81 2.08 -1.04
CA THR A 67 32.18 2.75 -2.29
C THR A 67 33.64 2.46 -2.60
N THR A 68 33.89 1.69 -3.66
CA THR A 68 35.23 1.57 -4.24
C THR A 68 35.33 2.59 -5.36
N SER A 69 36.03 3.70 -5.12
CA SER A 69 36.34 4.66 -6.18
C SER A 69 37.17 3.96 -7.26
N ALA A 70 36.64 3.84 -8.47
CA ALA A 70 37.38 3.30 -9.61
C ALA A 70 38.42 4.34 -10.07
N SER A 71 39.63 4.28 -9.51
CA SER A 71 40.76 5.06 -10.03
C SER A 71 41.30 4.39 -11.30
N ARG A 72 41.43 5.18 -12.38
CA ARG A 72 42.22 4.82 -13.57
C ARG A 72 43.66 4.45 -13.17
N PRO A 73 44.36 3.61 -13.96
CA PRO A 73 45.64 3.04 -13.56
C PRO A 73 46.75 4.11 -13.64
N VAL A 74 46.94 4.87 -12.56
CA VAL A 74 48.17 5.60 -12.28
C VAL A 74 48.49 5.43 -10.79
N GLU A 75 49.52 4.62 -10.57
CA GLU A 75 50.37 4.49 -9.37
C GLU A 75 49.71 4.19 -8.01
N LYS A 76 50.10 3.04 -7.45
CA LYS A 76 49.58 2.42 -6.23
C LYS A 76 49.70 3.35 -5.00
N LYS A 77 48.61 4.02 -4.64
CA LYS A 77 48.33 4.36 -3.23
C LYS A 77 47.14 3.52 -2.77
N ALA A 78 47.26 2.94 -1.58
CA ALA A 78 46.24 2.09 -0.98
C ALA A 78 44.87 2.78 -1.07
N GLY A 79 43.95 2.18 -1.85
CA GLY A 79 42.64 2.75 -2.11
C GLY A 79 41.88 2.96 -0.79
N ILE A 80 41.45 4.19 -0.55
CA ILE A 80 40.72 4.54 0.67
C ILE A 80 39.29 4.00 0.52
N VAL A 81 38.95 2.96 1.27
CA VAL A 81 37.59 2.40 1.32
C VAL A 81 36.80 3.15 2.38
N HIS A 82 35.76 3.85 1.97
CA HIS A 82 34.84 4.51 2.89
C HIS A 82 33.67 3.58 3.22
N HIS A 83 33.45 3.34 4.51
CA HIS A 83 32.27 2.66 5.03
C HIS A 83 31.32 3.71 5.63
N TYR A 84 30.04 3.54 5.38
CA TYR A 84 29.02 4.41 5.91
C TYR A 84 27.79 3.56 6.26
N THR A 85 27.13 3.90 7.36
CA THR A 85 25.90 3.25 7.81
C THR A 85 24.79 4.30 7.86
N ILE A 86 23.70 4.07 7.13
CA ILE A 86 22.50 4.92 7.20
C ILE A 86 21.45 4.18 8.03
N THR A 87 21.12 4.73 9.19
CA THR A 87 20.02 4.27 10.03
C THR A 87 18.75 5.03 9.66
N LEU A 88 17.82 4.34 9.00
CA LEU A 88 16.50 4.88 8.69
C LEU A 88 15.56 4.62 9.86
N ASN A 89 15.50 5.56 10.80
CA ASN A 89 14.55 5.47 11.90
C ASN A 89 13.12 5.77 11.39
N PRO A 90 12.10 5.01 11.81
CA PRO A 90 10.71 5.34 11.49
C PRO A 90 10.40 6.72 12.09
N SER A 91 9.94 7.68 11.28
CA SER A 91 9.62 9.02 11.77
C SER A 91 8.47 8.96 12.77
N GLU A 92 8.71 9.46 13.99
CA GLU A 92 7.67 9.70 14.97
C GLU A 92 6.68 10.73 14.42
N LYS A 93 5.41 10.33 14.26
CA LYS A 93 4.33 11.27 13.93
C LYS A 93 4.23 12.29 15.07
N LYS A 94 4.58 13.55 14.83
CA LYS A 94 4.07 14.65 15.65
C LYS A 94 2.55 14.76 15.45
N SER A 95 1.84 14.75 16.58
CA SER A 95 0.39 14.89 16.71
C SER A 95 -0.10 16.27 16.28
#